data_AF-S8DMG5-F1
#
_entry.id   AF-S8DMG5-F1
#
_cell.length_a   1.000
_cell.length_b   1.000
_cell.length_c   1.000
_cell.angle_alpha   90.00
_cell.angle_beta   90.00
_cell.angle_gamma   90.00
#
_symmetry.space_group_name_H-M   'P 1'
#
loop_
_entity.id
_entity.type
_entity.pdbx_description
1 polymer ?
#
loop_
_entity_poly.entity_id
_entity_poly.type
_entity_poly.pdbx_seq_one_letter_code
_entity_poly.pdbx_strand_id
1 'polypeptide(L)' 'TTDPACPVVSTETFTQTLSIIAPTTTGPFETTTFTEVVVSYPIATTTETQVDANGKSYTVTYTYENYADDPPYPSDC' A
#
# COMPACT_ATOMS: atom_id res chain seq x y z
N THR A 1 -7.75 16.65 -6.61
CA THR A 1 -6.55 16.04 -7.23
C THR A 1 -6.00 15.08 -6.21
N THR A 2 -5.83 13.80 -6.54
CA THR A 2 -5.24 12.80 -5.64
C THR A 2 -3.77 13.16 -5.45
N ASP A 3 -3.36 13.53 -4.24
CA ASP A 3 -1.95 13.75 -3.93
C ASP A 3 -1.26 12.37 -3.92
N PRO A 4 -0.23 12.14 -4.76
CA PRO A 4 0.52 10.88 -4.78
C PRO A 4 1.27 10.61 -3.46
N ALA A 5 1.37 11.60 -2.57
CA ALA A 5 1.84 11.42 -1.21
C ALA A 5 0.77 10.85 -0.27
N CYS A 6 -0.50 10.71 -0.68
CA CYS A 6 -1.56 10.09 0.14
C CYS A 6 -1.64 8.57 0.03
N PRO A 7 -1.97 7.87 1.14
CA PRO A 7 -2.43 6.50 1.08
C PRO A 7 -3.61 6.37 0.12
N VAL A 8 -3.52 5.43 -0.80
CA VAL A 8 -4.59 5.14 -1.74
C VAL A 8 -5.32 3.90 -1.27
N VAL A 9 -6.62 4.05 -0.99
CA VAL A 9 -7.50 2.93 -0.73
C VAL A 9 -8.13 2.50 -2.05
N SER A 10 -7.83 1.28 -2.50
CA SER A 10 -8.47 0.65 -3.65
C SER A 10 -9.35 -0.51 -3.20
N THR A 11 -10.43 -0.73 -3.94
CA THR A 11 -11.28 -1.91 -3.78
C THR A 11 -11.02 -2.82 -4.96
N GLU A 12 -10.56 -4.04 -4.70
CA GLU A 12 -10.31 -5.05 -5.71
C GLU A 12 -11.40 -6.11 -5.65
N THR A 13 -11.94 -6.47 -6.82
CA THR A 13 -12.93 -7.53 -6.94
C THR A 13 -12.34 -8.65 -7.76
N PHE A 14 -12.26 -9.85 -7.18
CA PHE A 14 -11.86 -11.04 -7.93
C PHE A 14 -12.98 -12.08 -7.91
N THR A 15 -13.16 -12.72 -9.06
CA THR A 15 -14.19 -13.74 -9.26
C THR A 15 -13.51 -15.08 -9.39
N GLN A 16 -13.88 -16.01 -8.52
CA GLN A 16 -13.42 -17.40 -8.59
C GLN A 16 -14.58 -18.27 -9.03
N THR A 17 -14.39 -19.02 -10.12
CA THR A 17 -15.34 -20.05 -10.55
C THR A 17 -14.76 -21.41 -10.22
N LEU A 18 -15.44 -22.14 -9.33
CA LEU A 18 -15.07 -23.49 -8.94
C LEU A 18 -15.96 -24.50 -9.70
N SER A 19 -15.32 -25.53 -10.25
CA SER A 19 -16.01 -26.69 -10.79
C SER A 19 -16.31 -27.65 -9.64
N ILE A 20 -17.59 -27.89 -9.38
CA ILE A 20 -18.02 -28.69 -8.25
C ILE A 20 -18.40 -30.08 -8.75
N ILE A 21 -17.78 -31.10 -8.15
CA ILE A 21 -18.02 -32.51 -8.51
C ILE A 21 -19.39 -32.99 -7.97
N ALA A 22 -19.98 -32.27 -7.00
CA ALA A 22 -21.29 -32.56 -6.44
C ALA A 22 -22.38 -31.72 -7.13
N PRO A 23 -23.57 -32.30 -7.39
CA PRO A 23 -24.67 -31.57 -8.01
C PRO A 23 -25.16 -30.46 -7.07
N THR A 24 -25.06 -29.21 -7.50
CA THR A 24 -25.73 -28.08 -6.85
C THR A 24 -26.97 -27.68 -7.63
N THR A 25 -27.89 -26.97 -6.97
CA THR A 25 -29.11 -26.41 -7.61
C THR A 25 -28.82 -25.42 -8.73
N THR A 26 -27.57 -24.98 -8.89
CA THR A 26 -27.13 -23.93 -9.81
C THR A 26 -26.28 -24.47 -10.97
N GLY A 27 -25.97 -25.77 -11.01
CA GLY A 27 -25.16 -26.42 -12.04
C GLY A 27 -23.77 -26.86 -11.56
N PRO A 28 -22.89 -27.31 -12.47
CA PRO A 28 -21.57 -27.83 -12.11
C PRO A 28 -20.54 -26.74 -11.75
N PHE A 29 -20.92 -25.46 -11.85
CA PHE A 29 -20.04 -24.33 -11.57
C PHE A 29 -20.67 -23.43 -10.50
N GLU A 30 -19.88 -23.10 -9.49
CA GLU A 30 -20.20 -22.06 -8.52
C GLU A 30 -19.25 -20.89 -8.75
N THR A 31 -19.81 -19.68 -8.81
CA THR A 31 -19.07 -18.45 -8.98
C THR A 31 -19.16 -17.66 -7.70
N THR A 32 -18.02 -17.43 -7.05
CA THR A 32 -17.91 -16.61 -5.86
C THR A 32 -17.15 -15.34 -6.19
N THR A 33 -17.74 -14.21 -5.85
CA THR A 33 -17.10 -12.90 -5.97
C THR A 33 -16.59 -12.48 -4.61
N PHE A 34 -15.31 -12.14 -4.54
CA PHE A 34 -14.67 -11.60 -3.37
C PHE A 34 -14.40 -10.11 -3.58
N THR A 35 -14.48 -9.36 -2.51
CA THR A 35 -14.13 -7.94 -2.49
C THR A 35 -13.08 -7.75 -1.42
N GLU A 36 -11.92 -7.26 -1.82
CA GLU A 36 -10.79 -6.96 -0.92
C GLU A 36 -10.53 -5.46 -0.94
N VAL A 37 -10.23 -4.91 0.24
CA VAL A 37 -9.83 -3.51 0.39
C VAL A 37 -8.32 -3.50 0.56
N VAL A 38 -7.62 -2.88 -0.39
CA VAL A 38 -6.17 -2.75 -0.38
C VAL A 38 -5.82 -1.31 -0.09
N VAL A 39 -4.91 -1.09 0.86
CA VAL A 39 -4.37 0.23 1.18
C VAL A 39 -2.92 0.29 0.74
N SER A 40 -2.61 1.18 -0.19
CA SER A 40 -1.26 1.42 -0.68
C SER A 40 -0.69 2.68 -0.04
N TYR A 41 0.36 2.53 0.75
CA TYR A 41 1.03 3.64 1.42
C TYR A 41 2.22 4.11 0.57
N PRO A 42 2.32 5.41 0.26
CA PRO A 42 3.45 5.93 -0.49
C PRO A 42 4.73 5.89 0.34
N ILE A 43 5.85 5.67 -0.34
CA ILE A 43 7.18 5.68 0.26
C ILE A 43 7.75 7.08 0.12
N ALA A 44 8.07 7.71 1.25
CA ALA A 44 8.75 8.99 1.28
C ALA A 44 10.26 8.79 1.52
N THR A 45 11.08 9.58 0.83
CA THR A 45 12.53 9.60 1.06
C THR A 45 12.96 10.98 1.51
N THR A 46 13.69 11.05 2.61
CA THR A 46 14.28 12.29 3.12
C THR A 46 15.78 12.16 3.15
N THR A 47 16.49 13.16 2.63
CA THR A 47 17.95 13.23 2.67
C THR A 47 18.40 14.31 3.63
N GLU A 48 19.18 13.95 4.63
CA GLU A 48 19.79 14.88 5.57
C GLU A 48 21.30 14.93 5.38
N THR A 49 21.90 16.11 5.55
CA THR A 49 23.36 16.22 5.65
C THR A 49 23.73 16.22 7.12
N GLN A 50 24.47 15.21 7.53
CA GLN A 50 25.01 15.11 8.89
C GLN A 50 26.51 15.39 8.86
N VAL A 51 27.02 15.96 9.95
CA VAL A 51 28.44 16.27 10.13
C VAL A 51 28.97 15.41 11.26
N ASP A 52 30.01 14.61 10.99
CA ASP A 52 30.65 13.81 12.03
C ASP A 52 31.47 14.67 13.00
N ALA A 53 31.95 14.06 14.09
CA ALA A 53 32.78 14.75 15.08
C ALA A 53 34.12 15.28 14.52
N ASN A 54 34.52 14.82 13.33
CA ASN A 54 35.73 15.24 12.63
C ASN A 54 35.45 16.34 11.58
N GLY A 55 34.22 16.86 11.51
CA GLY A 55 33.81 17.92 10.59
C GLY A 55 33.54 17.44 9.16
N LYS A 56 33.45 16.13 8.93
CA LYS A 56 33.13 15.57 7.61
C LYS A 56 31.63 15.48 7.44
N SER A 57 31.12 16.11 6.39
CA SER A 57 29.72 15.98 5.99
C SER A 57 29.48 14.65 5.26
N TYR A 58 28.39 13.98 5.59
CA TYR A 58 27.87 12.82 4.87
C TYR A 58 26.36 12.94 4.70
N THR A 59 25.85 12.40 3.60
CA THR A 59 24.42 12.35 3.32
C THR A 59 23.84 11.09 3.93
N VAL A 60 22.76 11.24 4.71
CA VAL A 60 21.95 10.14 5.22
C VAL A 60 20.62 10.18 4.51
N THR A 61 20.22 9.05 3.94
CA THR A 61 18.91 8.89 3.32
C THR A 61 18.05 8.05 4.25
N TYR A 62 16.92 8.60 4.66
CA TYR A 62 15.87 7.91 5.40
C TYR A 62 14.73 7.56 4.45
N THR A 63 14.27 6.32 4.52
CA THR A 63 13.10 5.84 3.78
C THR A 63 12.01 5.55 4.79
N TYR A 64 10.85 6.18 4.61
CA TYR A 64 9.68 6.01 5.46
C TYR A 64 8.58 5.33 4.66
N GLU A 65 8.13 4.18 5.14
CA GLU A 65 6.89 3.55 4.69
C GLU A 65 5.80 3.97 5.67
N ASN A 66 4.82 4.73 5.20
CA ASN A 66 3.82 5.33 6.06
C ASN A 66 2.75 4.29 6.47
N TYR A 67 3.06 3.41 7.41
CA TYR A 67 2.08 2.46 7.95
C TYR A 67 1.19 3.06 9.07
N ALA A 68 1.53 4.25 9.59
CA ALA A 68 1.02 4.76 10.88
C ALA A 68 0.86 6.29 11.00
N ASP A 69 0.83 7.04 9.89
CA ASP A 69 0.70 8.52 9.87
C ASP A 69 1.83 9.28 10.60
N ASP A 70 2.99 8.65 10.81
CA ASP A 70 4.13 9.29 11.48
C ASP A 70 4.85 10.29 10.54
N PRO A 71 5.22 11.51 11.02
CA PRO A 71 5.98 12.49 10.24
C PRO A 71 7.32 11.93 9.71
N PRO A 72 7.92 12.47 8.61
CA PRO A 72 7.59 13.72 7.94
C PRO A 72 6.63 13.51 6.77
N TYR A 73 5.43 14.02 6.93
CA TYR A 73 4.38 13.91 5.92
C TYR A 73 3.89 15.31 5.56
N PRO A 74 3.61 15.63 4.29
CA PRO A 74 2.92 16.86 3.95
C PRO A 74 1.53 16.80 4.59
N SER A 75 1.24 17.69 5.53
CA SER A 75 0.05 17.73 6.40
C SER A 75 -1.32 17.77 5.71
N ASP A 76 -1.36 17.62 4.38
CA ASP A 76 -2.47 17.99 3.51
C ASP A 76 -3.09 16.77 2.79
N CYS A 77 -2.95 15.58 3.38
CA CYS A 77 -3.91 14.49 3.23
C CYS A 77 -4.91 14.56 4.41
#